data_AF-A0A2S9FM36-F1
#
_entry.id   AF-A0A2S9FM36-F1
#
_cell.length_a   1.000
_cell.length_b   1.000
_cell.length_c   1.000
_cell.angle_alpha   90.00
_cell.angle_beta   90.00
_cell.angle_gamma   90.00
#
_symmetry.space_group_name_H-M   'P 1'
#
loop_
_entity.id
_entity.type
_entity.pdbx_description
1 polymer ?
#
loop_
_entity_poly.entity_id
_entity_poly.type
_entity_poly.pdbx_seq_one_letter_code
_entity_poly.pdbx_strand_id
1 'polypeptide(L)'
;LGEREDWTDLRVYGALLAVGTDLFSRAGVHYLSGFFGPLERALRDSGADIEFTPADFRRFGPLLERQSPRVMTTVAAPPDADGRCSLSLHAGGTVDELHRAGADPDRLLVVEVSDKYPRTFGLGDEHRKGGAKPAGSGYSHALH
;
A
#
# COMPACT_ATOMS: atom_id res chain seq x y z
N LEU A 1 -9.64 -8.34 -9.24
CA LEU A 1 -9.95 -8.11 -10.67
C LEU A 1 -10.49 -9.35 -11.40
N GLY A 2 -10.81 -10.44 -10.67
CA GLY A 2 -11.61 -11.57 -11.18
C GLY A 2 -10.98 -12.33 -12.35
N GLU A 3 -11.85 -13.01 -13.10
CA GLU A 3 -11.52 -13.85 -14.25
C GLU A 3 -11.47 -13.06 -15.58
N ARG A 4 -11.48 -11.72 -15.53
CA ARG A 4 -11.50 -10.88 -16.73
C ARG A 4 -10.15 -10.90 -17.46
N GLU A 5 -10.15 -11.25 -18.74
CA GLU A 5 -8.92 -11.39 -19.55
C GLU A 5 -8.77 -10.35 -20.67
N ASP A 6 -9.85 -9.66 -21.04
CA ASP A 6 -9.92 -8.72 -22.16
C ASP A 6 -9.55 -7.27 -21.76
N TRP A 7 -8.35 -7.10 -21.21
CA TRP A 7 -7.86 -5.77 -20.84
C TRP A 7 -7.43 -4.95 -22.04
N THR A 8 -7.66 -3.65 -21.97
CA THR A 8 -7.17 -2.67 -22.95
C THR A 8 -6.52 -1.53 -22.17
N ASP A 9 -5.21 -1.39 -22.31
CA ASP A 9 -4.39 -0.37 -21.65
C ASP A 9 -4.66 -0.22 -20.13
N LEU A 10 -4.73 -1.35 -19.43
CA LEU A 10 -4.78 -1.33 -17.97
C LEU A 10 -3.37 -1.02 -17.44
N ARG A 11 -3.19 0.17 -16.90
CA ARG A 11 -1.93 0.59 -16.28
C ARG A 11 -2.02 0.44 -14.77
N VAL A 12 -1.09 -0.32 -14.20
CA VAL A 12 -1.00 -0.55 -12.76
C VAL A 12 0.36 -0.05 -12.27
N TYR A 13 0.33 0.82 -11.26
CA TYR A 13 1.54 1.23 -10.54
C TYR A 13 1.52 0.60 -9.15
N GLY A 14 2.65 0.02 -8.75
CA GLY A 14 2.76 -0.67 -7.47
C GLY A 14 4.16 -0.57 -6.89
N ALA A 15 4.30 -1.08 -5.66
CA ALA A 15 5.58 -1.22 -5.00
C ALA A 15 6.24 -2.55 -5.41
N LEU A 16 6.54 -3.41 -4.45
CA LEU A 16 7.06 -4.76 -4.66
C LEU A 16 5.91 -5.76 -4.75
N LEU A 17 5.91 -6.62 -5.77
CA LEU A 17 5.05 -7.80 -5.81
C LEU A 17 5.54 -8.84 -4.80
N ALA A 18 4.71 -9.11 -3.79
CA ALA A 18 4.97 -10.14 -2.80
C ALA A 18 4.28 -11.48 -3.14
N VAL A 19 3.26 -11.46 -3.99
CA VAL A 19 2.46 -12.62 -4.38
C VAL A 19 2.20 -12.58 -5.88
N GLY A 20 2.24 -13.75 -6.52
CA GLY A 20 1.93 -13.88 -7.95
C GLY A 20 0.44 -13.67 -8.23
N THR A 21 0.15 -13.11 -9.39
CA THR A 21 -1.20 -13.02 -9.95
C THR A 21 -1.11 -13.11 -11.46
N ASP A 22 -2.06 -13.79 -12.09
CA ASP A 22 -2.09 -13.93 -13.55
C ASP A 22 -2.33 -12.59 -14.25
N LEU A 23 -2.88 -11.59 -13.54
CA LEU A 23 -3.21 -10.28 -14.09
C LEU A 23 -2.05 -9.66 -14.87
N PHE A 24 -0.84 -9.70 -14.31
CA PHE A 24 0.33 -9.04 -14.91
C PHE A 24 0.92 -9.80 -16.08
N SER A 25 0.46 -11.02 -16.34
CA SER A 25 0.80 -11.79 -17.54
C SER A 25 -0.22 -11.59 -18.67
N ARG A 26 -1.34 -10.90 -18.41
CA ARG A 26 -2.42 -10.70 -19.41
C ARG A 26 -2.02 -9.63 -20.42
N ALA A 27 -2.39 -9.84 -21.68
CA ALA A 27 -2.25 -8.84 -22.72
C ALA A 27 -3.04 -7.56 -22.37
N GLY A 28 -2.52 -6.41 -22.78
CA GLY A 28 -3.14 -5.11 -22.50
C GLY A 28 -3.03 -4.66 -21.04
N VAL A 29 -2.25 -5.35 -20.20
CA VAL A 29 -1.91 -4.91 -18.83
C VAL A 29 -0.45 -4.50 -18.78
N HIS A 30 -0.20 -3.27 -18.33
CA HIS A 30 1.14 -2.73 -18.11
C HIS A 30 1.36 -2.53 -16.60
N TYR A 31 2.41 -3.13 -16.04
CA TYR A 31 2.79 -2.94 -14.64
C TYR A 31 4.08 -2.11 -14.52
N LEU A 32 3.95 -0.95 -13.88
CA LEU A 32 5.07 -0.10 -13.52
C LEU A 32 5.44 -0.34 -12.05
N SER A 33 6.54 -1.05 -11.82
CA SER A 33 7.03 -1.39 -10.49
C SER A 33 7.87 -0.27 -9.88
N GLY A 34 7.64 0.01 -8.60
CA GLY A 34 8.49 0.86 -7.76
C GLY A 34 9.61 0.09 -7.04
N PHE A 35 9.55 -1.24 -6.97
CA PHE A 35 10.61 -2.10 -6.40
C PHE A 35 10.73 -3.39 -7.20
N PHE A 36 11.89 -3.59 -7.83
CA PHE A 36 12.06 -4.66 -8.82
C PHE A 36 12.55 -5.99 -8.20
N GLY A 37 11.60 -6.83 -7.81
CA GLY A 37 11.81 -8.12 -7.15
C GLY A 37 11.93 -9.33 -8.09
N PRO A 38 11.99 -10.54 -7.51
CA PRO A 38 12.04 -11.79 -8.27
C PRO A 38 10.81 -12.02 -9.15
N LEU A 39 9.61 -11.65 -8.68
CA LEU A 39 8.38 -11.84 -9.44
C LEU A 39 8.34 -10.92 -10.67
N GLU A 40 8.72 -9.65 -10.51
CA GLU A 40 8.82 -8.71 -11.63
C GLU A 40 9.82 -9.18 -12.68
N ARG A 41 10.98 -9.68 -12.24
CA ARG A 41 11.97 -10.26 -13.16
C ARG A 41 11.42 -11.47 -13.91
N ALA A 42 10.79 -12.41 -13.21
CA ALA A 42 10.22 -13.59 -13.84
C ALA A 42 9.12 -13.24 -14.86
N LEU A 43 8.23 -12.30 -14.50
CA LEU A 43 7.18 -11.81 -15.40
C LEU A 43 7.78 -11.15 -16.64
N ARG A 44 8.72 -10.22 -16.47
CA ARG A 44 9.41 -9.58 -17.59
C ARG A 44 10.12 -10.59 -18.49
N ASP A 45 10.85 -11.54 -17.90
CA ASP A 45 11.61 -12.55 -18.64
C ASP A 45 10.68 -13.52 -19.40
N SER A 46 9.42 -13.66 -18.96
CA SER A 46 8.36 -14.38 -19.69
C SER A 46 7.68 -13.57 -20.80
N GLY A 47 8.06 -12.31 -20.99
CA GLY A 47 7.53 -11.42 -22.02
C GLY A 47 6.34 -10.56 -21.59
N ALA A 48 6.02 -10.51 -20.30
CA ALA A 48 5.00 -9.59 -19.78
C ALA A 48 5.45 -8.12 -19.85
N ASP A 49 4.49 -7.21 -19.95
CA ASP A 49 4.73 -5.76 -20.02
C ASP A 49 4.98 -5.18 -18.62
N ILE A 50 6.22 -5.33 -18.16
CA ILE A 50 6.69 -4.91 -16.84
C ILE A 50 7.81 -3.88 -17.00
N GLU A 51 7.59 -2.69 -16.45
CA GLU A 51 8.59 -1.64 -16.33
C GLU A 51 8.98 -1.37 -14.86
N PHE A 52 10.10 -0.67 -14.68
CA PHE A 52 10.61 -0.29 -13.37
C PHE A 52 10.89 1.21 -13.33
N THR A 53 10.39 1.89 -12.30
CA THR A 53 10.73 3.29 -12.03
C THR A 53 11.87 3.37 -11.02
N PRO A 54 13.10 3.70 -11.43
CA PRO A 54 14.23 3.81 -10.51
C PRO A 54 14.09 5.04 -9.62
N ALA A 55 13.80 4.82 -8.34
CA ALA A 55 13.67 5.88 -7.34
C ALA A 55 13.98 5.39 -5.93
N ASP A 56 14.47 6.29 -5.07
CA ASP A 56 14.63 6.00 -3.64
C ASP A 56 13.27 5.99 -2.91
N PHE A 57 13.19 5.33 -1.75
CA PHE A 57 11.95 5.16 -1.00
C PHE A 57 11.19 6.49 -0.74
N ARG A 58 11.91 7.60 -0.52
CA ARG A 58 11.27 8.89 -0.22
C ARG A 58 10.59 9.50 -1.44
N ARG A 59 10.95 9.04 -2.65
CA ARG A 59 10.34 9.48 -3.91
C ARG A 59 9.12 8.65 -4.29
N PHE A 60 8.80 7.57 -3.57
CA PHE A 60 7.64 6.74 -3.88
C PHE A 60 6.32 7.54 -3.80
N GLY A 61 6.12 8.31 -2.72
CA GLY A 61 4.94 9.16 -2.56
C GLY A 61 4.82 10.24 -3.66
N PRO A 62 5.86 11.05 -3.92
CA PRO A 62 5.86 12.01 -5.03
C PRO A 62 5.65 11.40 -6.42
N LEU A 63 6.13 10.16 -6.65
CA LEU A 63 5.86 9.45 -7.90
C LEU A 63 4.41 9.03 -7.99
N LEU A 64 3.85 8.46 -6.93
CA LEU A 64 2.46 8.04 -6.87
C LEU A 64 1.50 9.22 -7.07
N GLU A 65 1.82 10.39 -6.50
CA GLU A 65 1.09 11.64 -6.73
C GLU A 65 1.09 12.04 -8.21
N ARG A 66 2.25 11.95 -8.88
CA ARG A 66 2.35 12.24 -10.32
C ARG A 66 1.60 11.23 -11.18
N GLN A 67 1.51 9.97 -10.75
CA GLN A 67 0.72 8.96 -11.46
C GLN A 67 -0.78 9.26 -11.36
N SER A 68 -1.24 9.88 -10.27
CA SER A 68 -2.65 10.24 -10.01
C SER A 68 -3.62 9.12 -10.40
N PRO A 69 -3.53 7.94 -9.76
CA PRO A 69 -4.30 6.78 -10.18
C PRO A 69 -5.80 7.06 -10.04
N ARG A 70 -6.56 6.86 -11.12
CA ARG A 70 -8.03 6.95 -11.12
C ARG A 70 -8.67 5.98 -10.12
N VAL A 71 -8.06 4.80 -9.95
CA VAL A 71 -8.45 3.81 -8.96
C VAL A 71 -7.26 3.58 -8.03
N MET A 72 -7.43 3.94 -6.77
CA MET A 72 -6.47 3.65 -5.71
C MET A 72 -6.97 2.47 -4.90
N THR A 73 -6.10 1.53 -4.56
CA THR A 73 -6.48 0.34 -3.79
C THR A 73 -5.58 0.18 -2.56
N THR A 74 -6.15 -0.33 -1.48
CA THR A 74 -5.40 -0.68 -0.27
C THR A 74 -6.13 -1.74 0.54
N VAL A 75 -5.49 -2.19 1.61
CA VAL A 75 -6.05 -3.13 2.58
C VAL A 75 -6.07 -2.48 3.96
N ALA A 76 -7.02 -2.85 4.81
CA ALA A 76 -7.11 -2.34 6.16
C ALA A 76 -7.73 -3.35 7.13
N ALA A 77 -7.40 -3.19 8.42
CA ALA A 77 -8.21 -3.76 9.50
C ALA A 77 -9.59 -3.06 9.54
N PRO A 78 -10.64 -3.71 10.08
CA PRO A 78 -11.98 -3.13 10.18
C PRO A 78 -11.99 -1.76 10.86
N PRO A 79 -12.97 -0.90 10.56
CA PRO A 79 -13.12 0.36 11.28
C PRO A 79 -13.30 0.12 12.79
N ASP A 80 -12.74 1.00 13.61
CA ASP A 80 -13.06 1.04 15.04
C ASP A 80 -14.43 1.73 15.30
N ALA A 81 -14.78 1.93 16.57
CA ALA A 81 -16.03 2.59 16.97
C ALA A 81 -16.16 4.02 16.44
N ASP A 82 -15.04 4.67 16.10
CA ASP A 82 -14.99 6.02 15.53
C ASP A 82 -15.02 6.00 13.98
N GLY A 83 -15.22 4.81 13.38
CA GLY A 83 -15.19 4.61 11.94
C GLY A 83 -13.77 4.59 11.34
N ARG A 84 -12.72 4.49 12.16
CA ARG A 84 -11.32 4.59 11.70
C ARG A 84 -10.70 3.24 11.39
N CYS A 85 -10.26 3.09 10.15
CA CYS A 85 -9.51 1.94 9.70
C CYS A 85 -8.01 2.06 10.06
N SER A 86 -7.35 0.93 10.29
CA SER A 86 -5.88 0.85 10.38
C SER A 86 -5.35 0.22 9.09
N LEU A 87 -4.37 0.85 8.46
CA LEU A 87 -3.70 0.34 7.25
C LEU A 87 -2.80 -0.88 7.52
N SER A 88 -2.81 -1.40 8.75
CA SER A 88 -2.05 -2.58 9.13
C SER A 88 -0.57 -2.41 8.79
N LEU A 89 0.04 -3.38 8.09
CA LEU A 89 1.44 -3.36 7.69
C LEU A 89 1.70 -2.53 6.41
N HIS A 90 0.69 -1.86 5.86
CA HIS A 90 0.75 -1.15 4.57
C HIS A 90 0.76 0.38 4.69
N ALA A 91 1.00 0.92 5.88
CA ALA A 91 1.12 2.37 6.14
C ALA A 91 2.47 2.95 5.65
N GLY A 92 2.72 2.92 4.35
CA GLY A 92 3.95 3.40 3.71
C GLY A 92 3.78 4.75 3.00
N GLY A 93 4.55 4.97 1.92
CA GLY A 93 4.48 6.18 1.09
C GLY A 93 3.17 6.37 0.30
N THR A 94 2.12 5.60 0.60
CA THR A 94 0.82 5.63 -0.06
C THR A 94 -0.22 6.46 0.71
N VAL A 95 0.00 6.76 1.99
CA VAL A 95 -1.03 7.36 2.88
C VAL A 95 -1.60 8.66 2.33
N ASP A 96 -0.74 9.60 1.91
CA ASP A 96 -1.21 10.88 1.37
C ASP A 96 -2.03 10.70 0.09
N GLU A 97 -1.66 9.73 -0.75
CA GLU A 97 -2.42 9.46 -1.97
C GLU A 97 -3.77 8.79 -1.68
N LEU A 98 -3.85 7.93 -0.67
CA LEU A 98 -5.12 7.37 -0.22
C LEU A 98 -6.08 8.49 0.21
N HIS A 99 -5.59 9.47 0.95
CA HIS A 99 -6.39 10.64 1.32
C HIS A 99 -6.82 11.47 0.11
N ARG A 100 -5.89 11.74 -0.83
CA ARG A 100 -6.21 12.48 -2.06
C ARG A 100 -7.27 11.75 -2.90
N ALA A 101 -7.10 10.45 -3.12
CA ALA A 101 -8.05 9.63 -3.86
C ALA A 101 -9.42 9.55 -3.18
N GLY A 102 -9.46 9.48 -1.85
CA GLY A 102 -10.71 9.43 -1.10
C GLY A 102 -11.46 10.78 -1.01
N ALA A 103 -10.76 11.90 -1.21
CA ALA A 103 -11.34 13.25 -1.22
C ALA A 103 -11.80 13.70 -2.61
N ASP A 104 -11.34 13.03 -3.67
CA ASP A 104 -11.61 13.40 -5.06
C ASP A 104 -12.82 12.61 -5.59
N PRO A 105 -13.94 13.28 -5.93
CA PRO A 105 -15.16 12.61 -6.40
C PRO A 105 -15.01 11.94 -7.77
N ASP A 106 -13.98 12.30 -8.56
CA ASP A 106 -13.71 11.71 -9.88
C ASP A 106 -12.78 10.48 -9.79
N ARG A 107 -12.37 10.11 -8.57
CA ARG A 107 -11.48 8.98 -8.30
C ARG A 107 -12.16 7.95 -7.40
N LEU A 108 -11.68 6.72 -7.48
CA LEU A 108 -12.19 5.60 -6.70
C LEU A 108 -11.12 5.09 -5.73
N LEU A 109 -11.40 5.17 -4.43
CA LEU A 109 -10.64 4.48 -3.40
C LEU A 109 -11.34 3.16 -3.03
N VAL A 110 -10.68 2.02 -3.30
CA VAL A 110 -11.16 0.69 -2.91
C VAL A 110 -10.34 0.19 -1.71
N VAL A 111 -11.01 -0.16 -0.63
CA VAL A 111 -10.38 -0.68 0.59
C VAL A 111 -10.88 -2.10 0.85
N GLU A 112 -9.98 -3.08 0.76
CA GLU A 112 -10.26 -4.44 1.24
C GLU A 112 -10.13 -4.47 2.76
N VAL A 113 -11.16 -4.96 3.44
CA VAL A 113 -11.23 -4.98 4.91
C VAL A 113 -11.33 -6.42 5.41
N SER A 114 -10.51 -6.76 6.41
CA SER A 114 -10.53 -8.11 7.01
C SER A 114 -10.03 -8.10 8.45
N ASP A 115 -10.69 -8.88 9.32
CA ASP A 115 -10.28 -9.12 10.71
C ASP A 115 -8.91 -9.80 10.83
N LYS A 116 -8.40 -10.36 9.73
CA LYS A 116 -7.08 -11.00 9.67
C LYS A 116 -5.94 -9.98 9.56
N TYR A 117 -6.23 -8.74 9.19
CA TYR A 117 -5.21 -7.68 9.16
C TYR A 117 -5.00 -7.13 10.58
N PRO A 118 -3.77 -7.19 11.13
CA PRO A 118 -3.52 -6.66 12.46
C PRO A 118 -3.70 -5.14 12.50
N ARG A 119 -4.31 -4.63 13.57
CA ARG A 119 -4.34 -3.19 13.86
C ARG A 119 -2.98 -2.74 14.37
N THR A 120 -2.33 -1.87 13.60
CA THR A 120 -1.07 -1.21 13.93
C THR A 120 -1.30 0.26 14.30
N PHE A 121 -0.29 0.87 14.92
CA PHE A 121 -0.32 2.24 15.43
C PHE A 121 0.93 3.00 14.97
N GLY A 122 0.82 4.31 14.79
CA GLY A 122 1.94 5.16 14.40
C GLY A 122 2.92 5.39 15.56
N LEU A 123 4.13 5.85 15.24
CA LEU A 123 5.07 6.28 16.28
C LEU A 123 4.50 7.50 17.00
N GLY A 124 4.43 7.44 18.33
CA GLY A 124 3.75 8.45 19.17
C GLY A 124 2.37 8.02 19.69
N ASP A 125 1.80 6.92 19.16
CA ASP A 125 0.56 6.31 19.64
C ASP A 125 0.77 5.37 20.85
N GLU A 126 1.89 5.49 21.56
CA GLU A 126 2.22 4.70 22.76
C GLU A 126 1.19 4.83 23.92
N HIS A 127 0.10 5.59 23.70
CA HIS A 127 -0.90 6.04 24.67
C HIS A 127 -2.34 5.55 24.41
N ARG A 128 -2.64 4.72 23.40
CA ARG A 128 -4.03 4.23 23.14
C ARG A 128 -4.19 2.71 23.20
N LYS A 129 -3.56 2.04 24.17
CA LYS A 129 -4.05 0.75 24.69
C LYS A 129 -4.16 0.82 26.21
N GLY A 130 -5.39 0.78 26.71
CA GLY A 130 -5.68 0.53 28.11
C GLY A 130 -5.30 -0.91 28.47
N GLY A 131 -4.26 -1.02 29.28
CA GLY A 131 -3.86 -2.21 30.04
C GLY A 131 -2.93 -1.72 31.13
N ALA A 132 -3.27 -1.99 32.39
CA ALA A 132 -2.66 -1.42 33.60
C ALA A 132 -1.14 -1.15 33.49
N LYS A 133 -0.71 0.07 33.86
CA LYS A 133 0.70 0.36 34.15
C LYS A 133 1.14 -0.53 35.32
N PRO A 134 2.25 -1.29 35.23
CA PRO A 134 2.93 -1.70 36.44
C PRO A 134 3.51 -0.44 37.09
N ALA A 135 3.26 -0.27 38.38
CA ALA A 135 3.90 0.77 39.15
C ALA A 135 5.42 0.56 39.14
N GLY A 136 6.16 1.56 38.64
CA GLY A 136 7.61 1.64 38.78
C GLY A 136 8.42 1.02 37.63
N SER A 137 8.68 1.81 36.59
CA SER A 137 9.96 1.70 35.87
C SER A 137 10.37 3.07 35.38
N GLY A 138 11.26 3.72 36.13
CA GLY A 138 11.96 4.89 35.65
C GLY A 138 12.98 4.48 34.58
N TYR A 139 12.96 5.14 33.43
CA TYR A 139 14.10 5.17 32.53
C TYR A 139 14.45 6.64 32.27
N SER A 140 15.51 7.08 32.92
CA SER A 140 16.27 8.28 32.60
C SER A 140 17.23 7.92 31.47
N HIS A 141 17.16 8.64 30.36
CA HIS A 141 18.29 8.75 29.46
C HIS A 141 18.66 10.22 29.33
N ALA A 142 19.67 10.60 30.11
CA ALA A 142 20.52 11.74 29.82
C ALA A 142 21.29 11.47 28.53
N LEU A 143 21.25 12.41 27.60
CA LEU A 143 22.08 12.42 26.40
C LEU A 143 23.39 13.15 26.73
N HIS A 144 24.51 12.49 26.44
CA HIS A 144 25.80 13.10 26.15
C HIS A 144 26.03 12.98 24.64
#